data_AF-A0A7C5I5K8-F1
#
_entry.id   AF-A0A7C5I5K8-F1
#
_cell.length_a   1.000
_cell.length_b   1.000
_cell.length_c   1.000
_cell.angle_alpha   90.00
_cell.angle_beta   90.00
_cell.angle_gamma   90.00
#
_symmetry.space_group_name_H-M   'P 1'
#
loop_
_entity.id
_entity.type
_entity.pdbx_description
1 polymer ?
#
loop_
_entity_poly.entity_id
_entity_poly.type
_entity_poly.pdbx_seq_one_letter_code
_entity_poly.pdbx_strand_id
1 'polypeptide(L)' 'MVSTKEIKSTMATAIAGAFGFIIALIWRDIIIGLLNMAGLNVNKFSDPISAVMAMISAIIITVICVLGIIYISKWGEPGK' A
#
# COMPACT_ATOMS: atom_id res chain seq x y z
N MET A 1 37.47 5.43 8.22
CA MET A 1 36.55 6.57 8.44
C MET A 1 35.44 6.43 7.43
N VAL A 2 34.19 6.33 7.89
CA VAL A 2 33.03 6.42 7.00
C VAL A 2 33.05 7.79 6.32
N SER A 3 32.96 7.80 4.99
CA SER A 3 32.95 9.05 4.23
C SER A 3 31.59 9.73 4.38
N THR A 4 31.56 11.06 4.45
CA THR A 4 30.32 11.86 4.45
C THR A 4 29.42 11.53 3.27
N LYS A 5 30.00 11.06 2.15
CA LYS A 5 29.29 10.61 0.95
C LYS A 5 28.52 9.29 1.19
N GLU A 6 29.10 8.35 1.93
CA GLU A 6 28.44 7.08 2.28
C GLU A 6 27.30 7.30 3.27
N ILE A 7 27.51 8.18 4.27
CA ILE A 7 26.44 8.58 5.20
C ILE A 7 25.26 9.15 4.42
N LYS A 8 25.51 10.09 3.50
CA LYS A 8 24.45 10.70 2.70
C LYS A 8 23.71 9.68 1.84
N SER A 9 24.42 8.71 1.27
CA SER A 9 23.80 7.64 0.46
C SER A 9 22.91 6.73 1.31
N THR A 10 23.39 6.28 2.46
CA THR A 10 22.62 5.43 3.37
C THR A 10 21.38 6.15 3.91
N MET A 11 21.51 7.45 4.21
CA MET A 11 20.38 8.28 4.63
C MET A 11 19.35 8.43 3.50
N ALA A 12 19.78 8.66 2.26
CA ALA A 12 18.88 8.75 1.12
C ALA A 12 18.08 7.45 0.91
N THR A 13 18.74 6.29 1.03
CA THR A 13 18.08 4.98 0.93
C THR A 13 17.10 4.74 2.07
N ALA A 14 17.48 5.08 3.31
CA ALA A 14 16.60 4.96 4.47
C ALA A 14 15.35 5.86 4.34
N ILE A 15 15.55 7.09 3.88
CA ILE A 15 14.47 8.06 3.63
C ILE A 15 13.54 7.55 2.52
N ALA A 16 14.08 7.09 1.40
CA ALA A 16 13.29 6.53 0.31
C ALA A 16 12.48 5.30 0.76
N GLY A 17 13.06 4.42 1.57
CA GLY A 17 12.36 3.28 2.17
C GLY A 17 11.23 3.70 3.10
N ALA A 18 11.48 4.67 3.98
CA ALA A 18 10.46 5.19 4.90
C ALA A 18 9.29 5.86 4.17
N PHE A 19 9.57 6.67 3.15
CA PHE A 19 8.51 7.28 2.33
C PHE A 19 7.76 6.24 1.49
N GLY A 20 8.45 5.25 0.92
CA GLY A 20 7.81 4.14 0.21
C GLY A 20 6.85 3.34 1.10
N PHE A 21 7.23 3.10 2.35
CA PHE A 21 6.38 2.42 3.33
C PHE A 21 5.15 3.25 3.72
N ILE A 22 5.31 4.55 3.97
CA ILE A 22 4.19 5.45 4.28
C ILE A 22 3.19 5.50 3.12
N ILE A 23 3.68 5.60 1.88
CA ILE A 23 2.83 5.59 0.67
C ILE A 23 2.04 4.28 0.58
N ALA A 24 2.66 3.14 0.90
CA ALA A 24 1.97 1.85 0.92
C ALA A 24 0.87 1.79 1.98
N LEU A 25 1.09 2.36 3.17
CA LEU A 25 0.08 2.43 4.22
C LEU A 25 -1.12 3.32 3.83
N ILE A 26 -0.86 4.49 3.25
CA ILE A 26 -1.92 5.39 2.77
C ILE A 26 -2.77 4.70 1.69
N TRP A 27 -2.14 3.99 0.76
CA TRP A 27 -2.85 3.23 -0.28
C TRP A 27 -3.75 2.14 0.32
N ARG A 28 -3.26 1.43 1.34
CA ARG A 28 -4.07 0.46 2.08
C ARG A 28 -5.29 1.11 2.73
N ASP A 29 -5.13 2.26 3.37
CA ASP A 29 -6.22 2.96 4.06
C ASP A 29 -7.29 3.47 3.08
N ILE A 30 -6.87 4.01 1.92
CA ILE A 30 -7.79 4.45 0.85
C ILE A 30 -8.65 3.28 0.36
N ILE A 31 -8.05 2.12 0.13
CA ILE A 31 -8.79 0.95 -0.36
C ILE A 31 -9.74 0.41 0.71
N ILE A 32 -9.31 0.34 1.97
CA ILE A 32 -10.19 -0.03 3.09
C ILE A 32 -11.41 0.92 3.16
N GLY A 33 -11.18 2.22 3.00
CA GLY A 33 -12.25 3.23 2.91
C GLY A 33 -13.22 2.97 1.76
N LEU A 34 -12.71 2.69 0.57
CA LEU A 34 -13.52 2.42 -0.63
C LEU A 34 -14.40 1.17 -0.49
N LEU A 35 -13.93 0.11 0.18
CA LEU A 35 -14.73 -1.11 0.34
C LEU A 35 -15.83 -0.96 1.38
N ASN A 36 -15.50 -0.25 2.47
CA ASN A 36 -16.50 0.11 3.47
C ASN A 36 -17.62 0.94 2.82
N MET A 37 -17.26 1.82 1.87
CA MET A 37 -18.22 2.58 1.06
C MET A 37 -18.97 1.69 0.04
N ALA A 38 -18.32 0.67 -0.52
CA ALA A 38 -18.92 -0.32 -1.43
C ALA A 38 -19.80 -1.36 -0.71
N GLY A 39 -20.03 -1.24 0.60
CA GLY A 39 -20.90 -2.14 1.38
C GLY A 39 -20.27 -3.49 1.73
N LEU A 40 -19.00 -3.73 1.35
CA LEU A 40 -18.23 -4.89 1.78
C LEU A 40 -17.69 -4.59 3.19
N ASN A 41 -18.54 -4.78 4.18
CA ASN A 41 -18.23 -4.52 5.59
C ASN A 41 -17.26 -5.58 6.12
N VAL A 42 -15.98 -5.40 5.84
CA VAL A 42 -14.87 -6.23 6.33
C VAL A 42 -14.74 -6.26 7.86
N ASN A 43 -15.52 -5.43 8.59
CA ASN A 43 -15.49 -5.31 10.04
C ASN A 43 -16.61 -6.08 10.77
N LYS A 44 -17.60 -6.66 10.07
CA LYS A 44 -18.70 -7.41 10.71
C LYS A 44 -18.72 -8.87 10.26
N PHE A 45 -17.94 -9.70 10.96
CA PHE A 45 -17.98 -11.15 10.83
C PHE A 45 -19.17 -11.70 11.63
N SER A 46 -20.38 -11.53 11.10
CA SER A 46 -21.58 -12.10 11.73
C SER A 46 -21.96 -13.47 11.16
N ASP A 47 -21.51 -13.81 9.94
CA ASP A 47 -21.86 -15.04 9.23
C ASP A 47 -20.66 -15.68 8.50
N PRO A 48 -20.61 -17.03 8.37
CA PRO A 48 -19.60 -17.74 7.59
C PRO A 48 -19.53 -17.29 6.12
N ILE A 49 -20.68 -16.87 5.55
CA ILE A 49 -20.77 -16.34 4.19
C ILE A 49 -20.07 -14.97 4.07
N SER A 50 -20.19 -14.13 5.09
CA SER A 50 -19.53 -12.83 5.15
C SER A 50 -18.01 -12.97 5.29
N ALA A 51 -17.52 -14.02 5.96
CA ALA A 51 -16.09 -14.33 6.03
C ALA A 51 -15.50 -14.74 4.66
N VAL A 52 -16.24 -15.53 3.88
CA VAL A 52 -15.83 -15.91 2.52
C VAL A 52 -15.83 -14.70 1.59
N MET A 53 -16.84 -13.82 1.68
CA MET A 53 -16.88 -12.57 0.92
C MET A 53 -15.77 -11.59 1.33
N ALA A 54 -15.39 -11.55 2.62
CA ALA A 54 -14.25 -10.79 3.11
C ALA A 54 -12.90 -11.33 2.62
N MET A 55 -12.77 -12.66 2.45
CA MET A 55 -11.59 -13.28 1.87
C MET A 55 -11.45 -12.93 0.38
N ILE A 56 -12.55 -13.02 -0.38
CA ILE A 56 -12.57 -12.66 -1.80
C ILE A 56 -12.29 -11.16 -1.98
N SER A 57 -12.90 -10.31 -1.15
CA SER A 57 -12.60 -8.88 -1.16
C SER A 57 -11.14 -8.63 -0.80
N ALA A 58 -10.56 -9.32 0.19
CA ALA A 58 -9.13 -9.22 0.52
C ALA A 58 -8.20 -9.53 -0.66
N ILE A 59 -8.53 -10.54 -1.47
CA ILE A 59 -7.76 -10.85 -2.68
C ILE A 59 -7.88 -9.74 -3.71
N ILE A 60 -9.09 -9.24 -3.96
CA ILE A 60 -9.35 -8.15 -4.91
C ILE A 60 -8.63 -6.87 -4.46
N ILE A 61 -8.66 -6.56 -3.16
CA ILE A 61 -7.92 -5.45 -2.54
C ILE A 61 -6.43 -5.60 -2.78
N THR A 62 -5.87 -6.78 -2.56
CA THR A 62 -4.44 -7.02 -2.74
C THR A 62 -4.04 -6.72 -4.19
N VAL A 63 -4.85 -7.15 -5.16
CA VAL A 63 -4.63 -6.85 -6.58
C VAL A 63 -4.75 -5.34 -6.86
N ILE A 64 -5.79 -4.67 -6.35
CA ILE A 64 -6.00 -3.22 -6.55
C ILE A 64 -4.91 -2.40 -5.84
N CYS A 65 -4.48 -2.77 -4.64
CA CYS A 65 -3.34 -2.18 -3.92
C CYS A 65 -2.08 -2.25 -4.78
N VAL A 66 -1.74 -3.44 -5.28
CA VAL A 66 -0.53 -3.64 -6.08
C VAL A 66 -0.59 -2.84 -7.37
N LEU A 67 -1.72 -2.88 -8.09
CA LEU A 67 -1.90 -2.10 -9.32
C LEU A 67 -1.89 -0.58 -9.05
N GLY A 68 -2.51 -0.14 -7.97
CA GLY A 68 -2.56 1.25 -7.55
C GLY A 68 -1.19 1.80 -7.18
N ILE A 69 -0.43 1.04 -6.39
CA ILE A 69 0.96 1.35 -6.06
C ILE A 69 1.79 1.40 -7.34
N ILE A 70 1.72 0.41 -8.23
CA ILE A 70 2.46 0.40 -9.50
C ILE A 70 2.13 1.64 -10.35
N TYR A 71 0.85 2.00 -10.46
CA TYR A 71 0.43 3.13 -11.28
C TYR A 71 0.99 4.47 -10.76
N ILE A 72 0.97 4.69 -9.45
CA ILE A 72 1.53 5.89 -8.83
C ILE A 72 3.06 5.84 -8.77
N SER A 73 3.67 4.67 -8.54
CA SER A 73 5.13 4.51 -8.59
C SER A 73 5.68 4.83 -9.98
N LYS A 74 4.96 4.50 -11.07
CA LYS A 74 5.34 4.90 -12.44
C LYS A 74 5.32 6.42 -12.67
N TRP A 75 4.59 7.18 -11.86
CA TRP A 75 4.62 8.66 -11.90
C TRP A 75 5.80 9.26 -11.12
N GLY A 76 6.41 8.48 -10.21
CA GLY A 76 7.54 8.90 -9.39
C GLY A 76 8.91 8.59 -10.00
N GLU A 77 8.98 7.74 -11.03
CA GLU A 77 10.20 7.57 -11.81
C GLU A 77 10.40 8.81 -12.69
N PRO A 78 11.47 9.60 -12.49
CA PRO A 78 11.87 10.57 -13.49
C PRO A 78 12.12 9.76 -14.76
N GLY A 79 11.36 10.05 -15.81
CA GLY A 79 11.66 9.56 -17.14
C GLY A 79 13.14 9.77 -17.43
N LYS A 80 13.77 8.75 -18.01
CA LYS A 80 15.18 8.71 -18.42
C LYS A 80 15.77 10.07 -18.76
#